data_AF-A0A661KTV7-F1
#
_entry.id   AF-A0A661KTV7-F1
#
_cell.length_a   1.000
_cell.length_b   1.000
_cell.length_c   1.000
_cell.angle_alpha   90.00
_cell.angle_beta   90.00
_cell.angle_gamma   90.00
#
_symmetry.space_group_name_H-M   'P 1'
#
loop_
_entity.id
_entity.type
_entity.pdbx_description
1 polymer ?
#
loop_
_entity_poly.entity_id
_entity_poly.type
_entity_poly.pdbx_seq_one_letter_code
_entity_poly.pdbx_strand_id
1 'polypeptide(L)'
;MEDKKENNKPECFGILDEVFPLSDSGIREVRERCIDCPLRVDCLRKALETEDGIRMREELLERMPVRGMGDWLRRWSDKKTLYRMAQAQKEEGYFLSLWKELKQVIFSPILFFSKDKQINIKNAFTFGIMTGSIGSMFSFFWKFLLLEEKFPAVINILKNTGYFGSVDAIIFLSFLLTPIVVSLEILIYSILLHFFLVLFGAGKRGLKATFFVICYSQAPEIFSIFPMLGSIIASVWKIYIQILGLKHVHET
;
A
#
# COMPACT_ATOMS: atom_id res chain seq x y z
N MET A 1 -12.83 28.95 3.38
CA MET A 1 -13.02 29.49 2.01
C MET A 1 -12.19 28.69 0.99
N GLU A 2 -11.95 27.40 1.20
CA GLU A 2 -11.13 26.55 0.30
C GLU A 2 -11.98 25.69 -0.67
N ASP A 3 -13.28 25.50 -0.39
CA ASP A 3 -14.17 24.58 -1.12
C ASP A 3 -14.68 25.04 -2.50
N LYS A 4 -14.38 26.25 -2.98
CA LYS A 4 -14.93 26.77 -4.27
C LYS A 4 -13.96 26.71 -5.47
N LYS A 5 -12.73 26.24 -5.31
CA LYS A 5 -11.68 26.30 -6.37
C LYS A 5 -11.48 25.03 -7.19
N GLU A 6 -12.10 23.90 -6.86
CA GLU A 6 -11.92 22.67 -7.64
C GLU A 6 -12.77 22.63 -8.92
N ASN A 7 -13.91 23.31 -8.96
CA ASN A 7 -14.90 23.20 -10.06
C ASN A 7 -14.67 24.10 -11.29
N ASN A 8 -13.54 24.81 -11.41
CA ASN A 8 -13.32 25.78 -12.51
C ASN A 8 -11.99 25.59 -13.26
N LYS A 9 -11.41 24.38 -13.23
CA LYS A 9 -10.17 24.06 -13.95
C LYS A 9 -10.51 23.38 -15.29
N PRO A 10 -9.91 23.82 -16.42
CA PRO A 10 -10.12 23.17 -17.71
C PRO A 10 -9.49 21.77 -17.71
N GLU A 11 -9.97 20.88 -18.57
CA GLU A 11 -9.46 19.49 -18.69
C GLU A 11 -7.96 19.43 -19.00
N CYS A 12 -7.39 20.45 -19.65
CA CYS A 12 -5.95 20.52 -19.94
C CYS A 12 -5.08 20.90 -18.73
N PHE A 13 -5.68 21.29 -17.59
CA PHE A 13 -4.94 21.83 -16.45
C PHE A 13 -3.99 20.79 -15.86
N GLY A 14 -2.68 21.08 -15.88
CA GLY A 14 -1.65 20.22 -15.28
C GLY A 14 -1.23 19.02 -16.12
N ILE A 15 -1.71 18.89 -17.36
CA ILE A 15 -1.31 17.80 -18.28
C ILE A 15 -0.09 18.26 -19.08
N LEU A 16 1.10 17.74 -18.79
CA LEU A 16 2.38 18.21 -19.36
C LEU A 16 2.37 18.23 -20.88
N ASP A 17 1.95 17.14 -21.53
CA ASP A 17 1.96 17.03 -22.99
C ASP A 17 0.90 17.91 -23.67
N GLU A 18 -0.11 18.40 -22.95
CA GLU A 18 -1.09 19.34 -23.49
C GLU A 18 -0.66 20.80 -23.36
N VAL A 19 -0.03 21.14 -22.23
CA VAL A 19 0.34 22.53 -21.90
C VAL A 19 1.76 22.89 -22.34
N PHE A 20 2.64 21.89 -22.43
CA PHE A 20 4.04 22.01 -22.81
C PHE A 20 4.49 20.81 -23.69
N PRO A 21 3.85 20.59 -24.86
CA PRO A 21 4.15 19.49 -25.78
C PRO A 21 5.56 19.56 -26.37
N LEU A 22 6.05 18.41 -26.85
CA LEU A 22 7.20 18.34 -27.76
C LEU A 22 6.78 18.83 -29.15
N SER A 23 7.53 19.77 -29.72
CA SER A 23 7.38 20.20 -31.11
C SER A 23 8.15 19.28 -32.06
N ASP A 24 7.92 19.46 -33.37
CA ASP A 24 8.60 18.70 -34.42
C ASP A 24 10.13 18.90 -34.42
N SER A 25 10.62 19.97 -33.80
CA SER A 25 12.05 20.23 -33.62
C SER A 25 12.66 19.50 -32.41
N GLY A 26 11.86 18.72 -31.67
CA GLY A 26 12.29 18.00 -30.47
C GLY A 26 12.43 18.89 -29.23
N ILE A 27 11.96 20.14 -29.28
CA ILE A 27 11.97 21.10 -28.17
C ILE A 27 10.56 21.22 -27.62
N ARG A 28 10.41 21.31 -26.29
CA ARG A 28 9.09 21.55 -25.69
C ARG A 28 8.74 23.04 -25.71
N GLU A 29 7.52 23.36 -26.13
CA GLU A 29 7.04 24.74 -26.28
C GLU A 29 5.67 24.94 -25.63
N VAL A 30 5.43 26.12 -25.06
CA VAL A 30 4.13 26.46 -24.46
C VAL A 30 3.15 26.73 -25.58
N ARG A 31 2.01 26.04 -25.62
CA ARG A 31 0.97 26.31 -26.63
C ARG A 31 0.51 27.77 -26.55
N GLU A 32 0.24 28.39 -27.70
CA GLU A 32 -0.24 29.78 -27.79
C GLU A 32 -1.44 30.05 -26.88
N ARG A 33 -2.39 29.11 -26.84
CA ARG A 33 -3.59 29.16 -25.98
C ARG A 33 -3.29 29.36 -24.49
N CYS A 34 -2.11 28.92 -24.05
CA CYS A 34 -1.70 28.99 -22.64
C CYS A 34 -1.02 30.32 -22.30
N ILE A 35 -0.58 31.12 -23.28
CA ILE A 35 0.15 32.37 -23.04
C ILE A 35 -0.73 33.37 -22.29
N ASP A 36 -1.98 33.53 -22.76
CA ASP A 36 -2.99 34.43 -22.18
C ASP A 36 -3.90 33.74 -21.14
N CYS A 37 -3.57 32.51 -20.75
CA CYS A 37 -4.36 31.77 -19.78
C CYS A 37 -4.12 32.31 -18.37
N PRO A 38 -5.19 32.69 -17.61
CA PRO A 38 -5.04 33.23 -16.25
C PRO A 38 -4.47 32.20 -15.26
N LEU A 39 -4.61 30.90 -15.56
CA LEU A 39 -4.13 29.79 -14.74
C LEU A 39 -2.72 29.31 -15.13
N ARG A 40 -2.05 29.94 -16.10
CA ARG A 40 -0.80 29.44 -16.72
C ARG A 40 0.26 29.02 -15.71
N VAL A 41 0.52 29.86 -14.71
CA VAL A 41 1.60 29.62 -13.72
C VAL A 41 1.26 28.42 -12.84
N ASP A 42 0.05 28.38 -12.28
CA ASP A 42 -0.39 27.28 -11.42
C ASP A 42 -0.54 25.96 -12.21
N CYS A 43 -1.00 26.06 -13.46
CA CYS A 43 -1.14 24.94 -14.38
C CYS A 43 0.22 24.32 -14.72
N LEU A 44 1.21 25.15 -15.09
CA LEU A 44 2.55 24.65 -15.41
C LEU A 44 3.26 24.12 -14.17
N ARG A 45 3.13 24.80 -13.02
CA ARG A 45 3.65 24.27 -11.74
C ARG A 45 3.07 22.89 -11.46
N LYS A 46 1.75 22.72 -11.62
CA LYS A 46 1.11 21.42 -11.44
C LYS A 46 1.59 20.38 -12.45
N ALA A 47 1.76 20.76 -13.71
CA ALA A 47 2.30 19.88 -14.75
C ALA A 47 3.75 19.43 -14.48
N LEU A 48 4.57 20.25 -13.82
CA LEU A 48 5.93 19.88 -13.45
C LEU A 48 5.98 18.93 -12.24
N GLU A 49 4.93 18.90 -11.41
CA GLU A 49 4.77 17.98 -10.28
C GLU A 49 4.30 16.58 -10.69
N THR A 50 3.79 16.39 -11.92
CA THR A 50 3.35 15.08 -12.41
C THR A 50 4.53 14.17 -12.72
N GLU A 51 4.24 12.87 -12.96
CA GLU A 51 5.27 11.89 -13.29
C GLU A 51 6.03 12.26 -14.56
N ASP A 52 5.31 12.72 -15.58
CA ASP A 52 5.90 13.19 -16.85
C ASP A 52 6.74 14.45 -16.63
N GLY A 53 6.30 15.35 -15.76
CA GLY A 53 7.04 16.57 -15.39
C GLY A 53 8.35 16.29 -14.66
N ILE A 54 8.35 15.27 -13.80
CA ILE A 54 9.57 14.81 -13.11
C ILE A 54 10.52 14.12 -14.09
N ARG A 55 10.00 13.25 -14.96
CA ARG A 55 10.79 12.54 -15.99
C ARG A 55 11.46 13.51 -16.96
N MET A 56 10.73 14.50 -17.45
CA MET A 56 11.27 15.58 -18.28
C MET A 56 12.41 16.33 -17.59
N ARG A 57 12.25 16.67 -16.30
CA ARG A 57 13.30 17.36 -15.54
C ARG A 57 14.54 16.49 -15.35
N GLU A 58 14.37 15.17 -15.20
CA GLU A 58 15.49 14.23 -15.14
C GLU A 58 16.25 14.20 -16.47
N GLU A 59 15.54 14.08 -17.60
CA GLU A 59 16.16 14.13 -18.93
C GLU A 59 16.93 15.44 -19.18
N LEU A 60 16.37 16.58 -18.75
CA LEU A 60 17.05 17.88 -18.85
C LEU A 60 18.33 17.92 -18.02
N LEU A 61 18.32 17.42 -16.78
CA LEU A 61 19.51 17.31 -15.95
C LEU A 61 20.58 16.40 -16.57
N GLU A 62 20.15 15.36 -17.29
CA GLU A 62 21.08 14.42 -17.91
C GLU A 62 21.81 15.01 -19.12
N ARG A 63 21.13 15.86 -19.89
CA ARG A 63 21.69 16.57 -21.06
C ARG A 63 22.67 17.69 -20.71
N MET A 64 22.65 18.21 -19.48
CA MET A 64 23.54 19.30 -19.08
C MET A 64 24.99 18.82 -18.88
N PRO A 65 25.99 19.43 -19.57
CA PRO A 65 27.40 19.09 -19.40
C PRO A 65 27.91 19.57 -18.03
N VAL A 66 28.73 18.75 -17.38
CA VAL A 66 29.35 19.06 -16.08
C VAL A 66 30.74 19.65 -16.31
N ARG A 67 30.96 20.93 -15.96
CA ARG A 67 32.26 21.62 -16.20
C ARG A 67 33.13 21.76 -14.96
N GLY A 68 32.69 21.22 -13.81
CA GLY A 68 33.46 21.24 -12.57
C GLY A 68 32.71 20.63 -11.39
N MET A 69 33.36 20.64 -10.22
CA MET A 69 32.82 20.00 -9.00
C MET A 69 31.55 20.70 -8.47
N GLY A 70 31.41 22.02 -8.68
CA GLY A 70 30.19 22.75 -8.31
C GLY A 70 28.97 22.34 -9.13
N ASP A 71 29.12 22.21 -10.45
CA ASP A 71 28.06 21.73 -11.34
C ASP A 71 27.70 20.27 -11.05
N TRP A 72 28.69 19.45 -10.73
CA TRP A 72 28.48 18.07 -10.32
C TRP A 72 27.65 17.97 -9.03
N LEU A 73 27.99 18.76 -8.01
CA LEU A 73 27.25 18.81 -6.73
C LEU A 73 25.80 19.26 -6.94
N ARG A 74 25.57 20.29 -7.76
CA ARG A 74 24.21 20.75 -8.11
C ARG A 74 23.42 19.64 -8.80
N ARG A 75 23.99 19.01 -9.84
CA ARG A 75 23.35 17.90 -10.55
C ARG A 75 23.01 16.73 -9.62
N TRP A 76 23.91 16.36 -8.71
CA TRP A 76 23.64 15.31 -7.72
C TRP A 76 22.48 15.70 -6.78
N SER A 77 22.48 16.94 -6.28
CA SER A 77 21.42 17.46 -5.41
C SER A 77 20.05 17.49 -6.12
N ASP A 78 20.03 17.97 -7.36
CA ASP A 78 18.80 18.07 -8.15
C ASP A 78 18.27 16.68 -8.52
N LYS A 79 19.16 15.76 -8.93
CA LYS A 79 18.77 14.36 -9.20
C LYS A 79 18.19 13.69 -7.96
N LYS A 80 18.78 13.94 -6.79
CA LYS A 80 18.24 13.45 -5.51
C LYS A 80 16.86 14.06 -5.19
N THR A 81 16.64 15.31 -5.54
CA THR A 81 15.36 15.99 -5.35
C THR A 81 14.27 15.41 -6.25
N LEU A 82 14.56 15.20 -7.53
CA LEU A 82 13.62 14.56 -8.47
C LEU A 82 13.31 13.12 -8.05
N TYR A 83 14.32 12.35 -7.63
CA TYR A 83 14.12 11.00 -7.12
C TYR A 83 13.15 10.96 -5.93
N ARG A 84 13.30 11.89 -4.97
CA ARG A 84 12.39 12.02 -3.82
C ARG A 84 10.97 12.38 -4.24
N MET A 85 10.81 13.29 -5.20
CA MET A 85 9.48 13.66 -5.73
C MET A 85 8.80 12.46 -6.40
N ALA A 86 9.52 11.74 -7.26
CA ALA A 86 9.00 10.55 -7.94
C ALA A 86 8.61 9.45 -6.93
N GLN A 87 9.41 9.27 -5.89
CA GLN A 87 9.13 8.30 -4.84
C GLN A 87 7.87 8.68 -4.04
N ALA A 88 7.73 9.93 -3.61
CA ALA A 88 6.55 10.40 -2.88
C ALA A 88 5.25 10.22 -3.69
N GLN A 89 5.28 10.53 -4.99
CA GLN A 89 4.12 10.33 -5.87
C GLN A 89 3.75 8.84 -6.04
N LYS A 90 4.75 7.96 -6.14
CA LYS A 90 4.54 6.50 -6.17
C LYS A 90 3.96 5.98 -4.86
N GLU A 91 4.43 6.48 -3.72
CA GLU A 91 3.93 6.11 -2.39
C GLU A 91 2.46 6.53 -2.21
N GLU A 92 2.10 7.75 -2.63
CA GLU A 92 0.72 8.23 -2.60
C GLU A 92 -0.21 7.38 -3.49
N GLY A 93 0.20 7.11 -4.74
CA GLY A 93 -0.55 6.24 -5.65
C GLY A 93 -0.69 4.81 -5.12
N TYR A 94 0.35 4.29 -4.48
CA TYR A 94 0.33 2.98 -3.84
C TYR A 94 -0.67 2.93 -2.68
N PHE A 95 -0.65 3.93 -1.79
CA PHE A 95 -1.59 4.01 -0.66
C PHE A 95 -3.05 4.08 -1.13
N LEU A 96 -3.33 4.92 -2.14
CA LEU A 96 -4.66 5.04 -2.75
C LEU A 96 -5.11 3.69 -3.35
N SER A 97 -4.21 2.98 -4.02
CA SER A 97 -4.49 1.63 -4.54
C SER A 97 -4.80 0.64 -3.43
N LEU A 98 -3.99 0.60 -2.37
CA LEU A 98 -4.22 -0.28 -1.22
C LEU A 98 -5.55 0.01 -0.54
N TRP A 99 -5.89 1.28 -0.34
CA TRP A 99 -7.17 1.68 0.26
C TRP A 99 -8.36 1.26 -0.60
N LYS A 100 -8.23 1.41 -1.92
CA LYS A 100 -9.23 0.92 -2.88
C LYS A 100 -9.38 -0.59 -2.81
N GLU A 101 -8.27 -1.33 -2.81
CA GLU A 101 -8.26 -2.80 -2.69
C GLU A 101 -8.89 -3.25 -1.37
N LEU A 102 -8.52 -2.63 -0.25
CA LEU A 102 -9.08 -2.90 1.07
C LEU A 102 -10.60 -2.76 1.08
N LYS A 103 -11.12 -1.62 0.61
CA LYS A 103 -12.56 -1.37 0.53
C LYS A 103 -13.26 -2.39 -0.37
N GLN A 104 -12.71 -2.66 -1.55
CA GLN A 104 -13.31 -3.60 -2.49
C GLN A 104 -13.33 -5.02 -1.94
N VAL A 105 -12.26 -5.47 -1.28
CA VAL A 105 -12.20 -6.81 -0.68
C VAL A 105 -13.22 -6.95 0.45
N ILE A 106 -13.34 -5.96 1.33
CA ILE A 106 -14.22 -6.02 2.50
C ILE A 106 -15.70 -5.92 2.11
N PHE A 107 -16.05 -4.99 1.22
CA PHE A 107 -17.45 -4.64 0.91
C PHE A 107 -17.95 -5.22 -0.41
N SER A 108 -17.07 -5.67 -1.30
CA SER A 108 -17.43 -6.19 -2.62
C SER A 108 -16.53 -7.37 -3.05
N PRO A 109 -16.39 -8.42 -2.21
CA PRO A 109 -15.44 -9.51 -2.44
C PRO A 109 -15.71 -10.25 -3.77
N ILE A 110 -16.97 -10.45 -4.16
CA ILE A 110 -17.31 -11.15 -5.41
C ILE A 110 -16.78 -10.40 -6.64
N LEU A 111 -16.95 -9.08 -6.68
CA LEU A 111 -16.42 -8.24 -7.75
C LEU A 111 -14.90 -8.19 -7.72
N PHE A 112 -14.32 -8.14 -6.52
CA PHE A 112 -12.86 -8.13 -6.36
C PHE A 112 -12.20 -9.43 -6.84
N PHE A 113 -12.82 -10.58 -6.57
CA PHE A 113 -12.32 -11.90 -6.93
C PHE A 113 -12.85 -12.41 -8.29
N SER A 114 -13.36 -11.51 -9.13
CA SER A 114 -13.89 -11.84 -10.46
C SER A 114 -12.90 -12.69 -11.27
N LYS A 115 -13.41 -13.64 -12.05
CA LYS A 115 -12.61 -14.54 -12.89
C LYS A 115 -11.59 -13.85 -13.78
N ASP A 116 -11.93 -12.67 -14.31
CA ASP A 116 -11.10 -11.95 -15.28
C ASP A 116 -9.93 -11.20 -14.63
N LYS A 117 -9.87 -11.19 -13.30
CA LYS A 117 -8.81 -10.49 -12.59
C LYS A 117 -7.49 -11.24 -12.70
N GLN A 118 -6.48 -10.54 -13.19
CA GLN A 118 -5.12 -11.06 -13.23
C GLN A 118 -4.59 -11.28 -11.81
N ILE A 119 -4.13 -12.49 -11.54
CA ILE A 119 -3.55 -12.87 -10.25
C ILE A 119 -2.14 -12.30 -10.15
N ASN A 120 -2.00 -11.18 -9.43
CA ASN A 120 -0.71 -10.60 -9.08
C ASN A 120 -0.29 -11.03 -7.67
N ILE A 121 0.55 -12.07 -7.59
CA ILE A 121 0.99 -12.68 -6.33
C ILE A 121 1.81 -11.72 -5.48
N LYS A 122 2.68 -10.91 -6.10
CA LYS A 122 3.54 -9.97 -5.37
C LYS A 122 2.70 -8.93 -4.64
N ASN A 123 1.75 -8.31 -5.35
CA ASN A 123 0.87 -7.31 -4.76
C ASN A 123 -0.03 -7.92 -3.68
N ALA A 124 -0.60 -9.10 -3.94
CA ALA A 124 -1.41 -9.81 -2.96
C ALA A 124 -0.61 -10.08 -1.67
N PHE A 125 0.61 -10.60 -1.79
CA PHE A 125 1.44 -10.90 -0.63
C PHE A 125 1.80 -9.66 0.18
N THR A 126 2.20 -8.57 -0.49
CA THR A 126 2.48 -7.30 0.20
C THR A 126 1.23 -6.77 0.92
N PHE A 127 0.07 -6.81 0.27
CA PHE A 127 -1.21 -6.43 0.88
C PHE A 127 -1.53 -7.28 2.12
N GLY A 128 -1.38 -8.60 2.00
CA GLY A 128 -1.69 -9.55 3.08
C GLY A 128 -0.79 -9.37 4.29
N ILE A 129 0.52 -9.19 4.08
CA ILE A 129 1.47 -8.90 5.17
C ILE A 129 1.12 -7.56 5.84
N MET A 130 0.87 -6.51 5.06
CA MET A 130 0.56 -5.18 5.61
C MET A 130 -0.70 -5.22 6.47
N THR A 131 -1.82 -5.68 5.89
CA THR A 131 -3.11 -5.73 6.59
C THR A 131 -3.11 -6.70 7.77
N GLY A 132 -2.57 -7.91 7.58
CA GLY A 132 -2.47 -8.92 8.64
C GLY A 132 -1.56 -8.50 9.79
N SER A 133 -0.41 -7.88 9.50
CA SER A 133 0.50 -7.38 10.54
C SER A 133 -0.14 -6.24 11.33
N ILE A 134 -0.74 -5.26 10.64
CA ILE A 134 -1.43 -4.13 11.30
C ILE A 134 -2.52 -4.64 12.25
N GLY A 135 -3.39 -5.54 11.79
CA GLY A 135 -4.46 -6.09 12.62
C GLY A 135 -3.96 -6.94 13.79
N SER A 136 -2.88 -7.70 13.58
CA SER A 136 -2.23 -8.48 14.64
C SER A 136 -1.62 -7.56 15.70
N MET A 137 -0.94 -6.49 15.28
CA MET A 137 -0.37 -5.48 16.18
C MET A 137 -1.44 -4.82 17.04
N PHE A 138 -2.57 -4.40 16.47
CA PHE A 138 -3.70 -3.88 17.25
C PHE A 138 -4.30 -4.93 18.19
N SER A 139 -4.40 -6.18 17.74
CA SER A 139 -4.87 -7.28 18.60
C SER A 139 -3.97 -7.49 19.82
N PHE A 140 -2.65 -7.41 19.66
CA PHE A 140 -1.70 -7.45 20.78
C PHE A 140 -1.78 -6.20 21.65
N PHE A 141 -1.91 -5.03 21.04
CA PHE A 141 -2.05 -3.76 21.74
C PHE A 141 -3.26 -3.76 22.69
N TRP A 142 -4.42 -4.25 22.23
CA TRP A 142 -5.60 -4.36 23.10
C TRP A 142 -5.43 -5.40 24.20
N LYS A 143 -4.79 -6.54 23.93
CA LYS A 143 -4.47 -7.53 24.96
C LYS A 143 -3.57 -6.93 26.02
N PHE A 144 -2.58 -6.13 25.62
CA PHE A 144 -1.71 -5.41 26.54
C PHE A 144 -2.53 -4.46 27.42
N LEU A 145 -3.33 -3.56 26.83
CA LEU A 145 -4.11 -2.55 27.57
C LEU A 145 -5.25 -3.11 28.45
N LEU A 146 -5.93 -4.16 28.00
CA LEU A 146 -7.15 -4.66 28.67
C LEU A 146 -6.88 -5.80 29.66
N LEU A 147 -5.76 -6.50 29.56
CA LEU A 147 -5.37 -7.56 30.51
C LEU A 147 -4.51 -7.03 31.67
N GLU A 148 -4.39 -5.69 31.79
CA GLU A 148 -3.59 -5.00 32.82
C GLU A 148 -4.04 -5.27 34.27
N GLU A 149 -5.18 -5.92 34.53
CA GLU A 149 -5.54 -6.27 35.90
C GLU A 149 -4.82 -7.51 36.44
N LYS A 150 -4.32 -8.42 35.58
CA LYS A 150 -3.53 -9.61 36.00
C LYS A 150 -2.03 -9.47 35.74
N PHE A 151 -1.67 -8.45 34.98
CA PHE A 151 -0.30 -8.12 34.60
C PHE A 151 0.59 -7.64 35.76
N PRO A 152 0.12 -6.92 36.81
CA PRO A 152 0.97 -6.42 37.88
C PRO A 152 1.58 -7.52 38.74
N ALA A 153 0.93 -8.69 38.88
CA ALA A 153 1.50 -9.81 39.64
C ALA A 153 2.64 -10.49 38.85
N VAL A 154 2.42 -10.79 37.57
CA VAL A 154 3.44 -11.38 36.70
C VAL A 154 4.58 -10.40 36.46
N ILE A 155 4.24 -9.14 36.16
CA ILE A 155 5.21 -8.06 36.06
C ILE A 155 5.93 -7.88 37.39
N ASN A 156 5.29 -7.72 38.55
CA ASN A 156 6.00 -7.52 39.82
C ASN A 156 6.92 -8.69 40.16
N ILE A 157 6.54 -9.93 39.85
CA ILE A 157 7.42 -11.11 39.95
C ILE A 157 8.64 -10.96 39.01
N LEU A 158 8.45 -10.50 37.77
CA LEU A 158 9.54 -10.25 36.80
C LEU A 158 10.36 -8.97 37.09
N LYS A 159 9.76 -7.95 37.72
CA LYS A 159 10.41 -6.73 38.19
C LYS A 159 11.35 -7.04 39.36
N ASN A 160 10.91 -7.90 40.29
CA ASN A 160 11.70 -8.29 41.46
C ASN A 160 12.86 -9.25 41.12
N THR A 161 12.88 -9.85 39.93
CA THR A 161 13.96 -10.74 39.47
C THR A 161 15.02 -10.02 38.61
N GLY A 162 14.92 -8.70 38.41
CA GLY A 162 15.84 -7.93 37.56
C GLY A 162 15.55 -8.01 36.05
N TYR A 163 14.43 -8.63 35.67
CA TYR A 163 14.01 -8.84 34.28
C TYR A 163 13.21 -7.66 33.69
N PHE A 164 13.14 -6.51 34.36
CA PHE A 164 12.34 -5.36 33.91
C PHE A 164 12.71 -4.91 32.48
N GLY A 165 14.00 -4.88 32.13
CA GLY A 165 14.45 -4.58 30.77
C GLY A 165 14.11 -5.66 29.72
N SER A 166 13.75 -6.87 30.15
CA SER A 166 13.49 -8.00 29.27
C SER A 166 12.04 -8.10 28.79
N VAL A 167 11.04 -7.69 29.59
CA VAL A 167 9.62 -7.81 29.20
C VAL A 167 9.28 -6.81 28.09
N ASP A 168 9.70 -5.56 28.25
CA ASP A 168 9.53 -4.53 27.22
C ASP A 168 10.30 -4.90 25.94
N ALA A 169 11.49 -5.49 26.08
CA ALA A 169 12.26 -6.03 24.96
C ALA A 169 11.56 -7.23 24.28
N ILE A 170 10.92 -8.12 25.04
CA ILE A 170 10.14 -9.25 24.49
C ILE A 170 8.92 -8.73 23.73
N ILE A 171 8.21 -7.75 24.27
CA ILE A 171 7.07 -7.13 23.60
C ILE A 171 7.53 -6.47 22.30
N PHE A 172 8.57 -5.62 22.37
CA PHE A 172 9.15 -4.97 21.20
C PHE A 172 9.62 -5.96 20.13
N LEU A 173 10.30 -7.05 20.55
CA LEU A 173 10.72 -8.12 19.65
C LEU A 173 9.52 -8.83 19.02
N SER A 174 8.43 -9.04 19.76
CA SER A 174 7.20 -9.65 19.24
C SER A 174 6.56 -8.78 18.14
N PHE A 175 6.53 -7.45 18.32
CA PHE A 175 6.08 -6.51 17.28
C PHE A 175 6.99 -6.59 16.05
N LEU A 176 8.31 -6.63 16.23
CA LEU A 176 9.27 -6.69 15.12
C LEU A 176 9.16 -7.99 14.31
N LEU A 177 8.88 -9.13 14.99
CA LEU A 177 8.74 -10.44 14.36
C LEU A 177 7.34 -10.68 13.75
N THR A 178 6.34 -9.87 14.07
CA THR A 178 4.96 -10.01 13.57
C THR A 178 4.86 -10.18 12.04
N PRO A 179 5.49 -9.36 11.18
CA PRO A 179 5.39 -9.53 9.73
C PRO A 179 5.97 -10.87 9.24
N ILE A 180 6.99 -11.40 9.91
CA ILE A 180 7.57 -12.71 9.58
C ILE A 180 6.57 -13.80 9.96
N VAL A 181 5.97 -13.71 11.14
CA VAL A 181 4.95 -14.68 11.61
C VAL A 181 3.74 -14.67 10.67
N VAL A 182 3.20 -13.50 10.33
CA VAL A 182 2.08 -13.37 9.39
C VAL A 182 2.43 -13.92 8.01
N SER A 183 3.65 -13.68 7.52
CA SER A 183 4.12 -14.24 6.26
C SER A 183 4.12 -15.77 6.27
N LEU A 184 4.65 -16.38 7.33
CA LEU A 184 4.67 -17.83 7.50
C LEU A 184 3.27 -18.41 7.65
N GLU A 185 2.40 -17.74 8.42
CA GLU A 185 0.98 -18.12 8.57
C GLU A 185 0.29 -18.16 7.20
N ILE A 186 0.41 -17.09 6.40
CA ILE A 186 -0.19 -17.02 5.06
C ILE A 186 0.32 -18.17 4.18
N LEU A 187 1.62 -18.43 4.17
CA LEU A 187 2.22 -19.47 3.33
C LEU A 187 1.75 -20.88 3.74
N ILE A 188 1.88 -21.20 5.03
CA ILE A 188 1.51 -22.52 5.58
C ILE A 188 0.01 -22.75 5.41
N TYR A 189 -0.82 -21.75 5.74
CA TYR A 189 -2.27 -21.85 5.61
C TYR A 189 -2.70 -22.00 4.16
N SER A 190 -2.06 -21.29 3.22
CA SER A 190 -2.37 -21.43 1.79
C SER A 190 -2.05 -22.83 1.26
N ILE A 191 -0.91 -23.41 1.65
CA ILE A 191 -0.53 -24.77 1.25
C ILE A 191 -1.50 -25.80 1.84
N LEU A 192 -1.78 -25.69 3.14
CA LEU A 192 -2.69 -26.60 3.84
C LEU A 192 -4.10 -26.54 3.26
N LEU A 193 -4.64 -25.33 3.06
CA LEU A 193 -5.97 -25.16 2.49
C LEU A 193 -6.03 -25.63 1.04
N HIS A 194 -5.02 -25.35 0.23
CA HIS A 194 -4.98 -25.83 -1.15
C HIS A 194 -4.92 -27.36 -1.22
N PHE A 195 -4.16 -28.00 -0.32
CA PHE A 195 -4.15 -29.46 -0.19
C PHE A 195 -5.56 -30.01 0.03
N PHE A 196 -6.35 -29.42 0.95
CA PHE A 196 -7.75 -29.82 1.15
C PHE A 196 -8.63 -29.53 -0.08
N LEU A 197 -8.45 -28.38 -0.75
CA LEU A 197 -9.20 -28.09 -1.97
C LEU A 197 -8.93 -29.13 -3.07
N VAL A 198 -7.69 -29.57 -3.23
CA VAL A 198 -7.34 -30.62 -4.18
C VAL A 198 -7.94 -31.96 -3.76
N LEU A 199 -7.88 -32.30 -2.47
CA LEU A 199 -8.45 -33.53 -1.93
C LEU A 199 -9.96 -33.65 -2.21
N PHE A 200 -10.70 -32.54 -2.15
CA PHE A 200 -12.13 -32.48 -2.43
C PHE A 200 -12.47 -32.10 -3.89
N GLY A 201 -11.49 -32.04 -4.79
CA GLY A 201 -11.72 -31.72 -6.21
C GLY A 201 -12.08 -30.25 -6.51
N ALA A 202 -11.96 -29.36 -5.52
CA ALA A 202 -12.23 -27.94 -5.62
C ALA A 202 -11.02 -27.10 -6.07
N GLY A 203 -9.80 -27.64 -6.07
CA GLY A 203 -8.54 -26.93 -6.33
C GLY A 203 -8.23 -26.52 -7.78
N LYS A 204 -9.22 -26.25 -8.63
CA LYS A 204 -9.08 -26.20 -10.11
C LYS A 204 -8.07 -25.19 -10.67
N ARG A 205 -7.87 -24.03 -10.03
CA ARG A 205 -6.95 -22.96 -10.49
C ARG A 205 -5.56 -22.96 -9.84
N GLY A 206 -5.22 -24.03 -9.11
CA GLY A 206 -3.88 -24.23 -8.54
C GLY A 206 -3.56 -23.38 -7.31
N LEU A 207 -2.38 -23.61 -6.71
CA LEU A 207 -1.97 -23.00 -5.44
C LEU A 207 -1.87 -21.48 -5.49
N LYS A 208 -1.44 -20.91 -6.64
CA LYS A 208 -1.32 -19.45 -6.83
C LYS A 208 -2.67 -18.75 -6.61
N ALA A 209 -3.77 -19.36 -7.06
CA ALA A 209 -5.11 -18.84 -6.86
C ALA A 209 -5.54 -18.88 -5.38
N THR A 210 -5.31 -20.00 -4.70
CA THR A 210 -5.60 -20.13 -3.27
C THR A 210 -4.79 -19.11 -2.45
N PHE A 211 -3.48 -19.00 -2.70
CA PHE A 211 -2.61 -18.05 -2.04
C PHE A 211 -3.06 -16.59 -2.24
N PHE A 212 -3.46 -16.23 -3.46
CA PHE A 212 -4.02 -14.92 -3.78
C PHE A 212 -5.25 -14.60 -2.94
N VAL A 213 -6.19 -15.54 -2.82
CA VAL A 213 -7.39 -15.37 -1.98
C VAL A 213 -7.02 -15.23 -0.51
N ILE A 214 -6.11 -16.06 0.00
CA ILE A 214 -5.68 -16.00 1.41
C ILE A 214 -5.03 -14.67 1.76
N CYS A 215 -4.16 -14.16 0.90
CA CYS A 215 -3.51 -12.86 1.11
C CYS A 215 -4.53 -11.73 1.25
N TYR A 216 -5.49 -11.64 0.32
CA TYR A 216 -6.50 -10.59 0.38
C TYR A 216 -7.52 -10.81 1.50
N SER A 217 -7.75 -12.05 1.91
CA SER A 217 -8.62 -12.37 3.04
C SER A 217 -8.08 -11.87 4.40
N GLN A 218 -6.85 -11.34 4.46
CA GLN A 218 -6.34 -10.63 5.64
C GLN A 218 -6.95 -9.23 5.80
N ALA A 219 -7.67 -8.71 4.80
CA ALA A 219 -8.27 -7.38 4.85
C ALA A 219 -9.12 -7.09 6.11
N PRO A 220 -9.96 -8.01 6.62
CA PRO A 220 -10.78 -7.77 7.80
C PRO A 220 -9.99 -7.61 9.10
N GLU A 221 -8.71 -7.98 9.13
CA GLU A 221 -7.84 -7.80 10.30
C GLU A 221 -7.75 -6.32 10.71
N ILE A 222 -8.05 -5.37 9.81
CA ILE A 222 -8.16 -3.95 10.15
C ILE A 222 -9.26 -3.65 11.18
N PHE A 223 -10.29 -4.50 11.29
CA PHE A 223 -11.33 -4.35 12.32
C PHE A 223 -10.78 -4.56 13.73
N SER A 224 -9.61 -5.20 13.88
CA SER A 224 -8.91 -5.35 15.15
C SER A 224 -8.46 -4.02 15.78
N ILE A 225 -8.61 -2.89 15.07
CA ILE A 225 -8.54 -1.55 15.66
C ILE A 225 -9.57 -1.39 16.78
N PHE A 226 -10.72 -2.06 16.71
CA PHE A 226 -11.71 -2.03 17.79
C PHE A 226 -11.36 -3.06 18.89
N PRO A 227 -11.34 -2.65 20.17
CA PRO A 227 -11.00 -3.55 21.28
C PRO A 227 -11.99 -4.72 21.38
N MET A 228 -11.48 -5.93 21.62
CA MET A 228 -12.19 -7.20 21.85
C MET A 228 -13.11 -7.67 20.70
N LEU A 229 -14.06 -6.85 20.27
CA LEU A 229 -14.99 -7.13 19.19
C LEU A 229 -14.30 -7.18 17.82
N GLY A 230 -13.25 -6.38 17.64
CA GLY A 230 -12.53 -6.27 16.38
C GLY A 230 -11.98 -7.60 15.86
N SER A 231 -11.37 -8.41 16.73
CA SER A 231 -10.81 -9.71 16.35
C SER A 231 -11.89 -10.76 16.02
N ILE A 232 -13.03 -10.72 16.73
CA ILE A 232 -14.17 -11.59 16.46
C ILE A 232 -14.78 -11.24 15.10
N ILE A 233 -15.05 -9.95 14.87
CA ILE A 233 -15.56 -9.44 13.59
C ILE A 233 -14.60 -9.80 12.47
N ALA A 234 -13.30 -9.51 12.63
CA ALA A 234 -12.26 -9.85 11.67
C ALA A 234 -12.27 -11.34 11.31
N SER A 235 -12.33 -12.23 12.31
CA SER A 235 -12.32 -13.68 12.11
C SER A 235 -13.53 -14.18 11.32
N VAL A 236 -14.74 -13.73 11.68
CA VAL A 236 -15.98 -14.11 10.98
C VAL A 236 -15.97 -13.58 9.55
N TRP A 237 -15.56 -12.32 9.36
CA TRP A 237 -15.52 -11.69 8.05
C TRP A 237 -14.43 -12.31 7.15
N LYS A 238 -13.29 -12.69 7.73
CA LYS A 238 -12.20 -13.40 7.03
C LYS A 238 -12.68 -14.73 6.47
N ILE A 239 -13.42 -15.51 7.25
CA ILE A 239 -14.05 -16.75 6.77
C ILE A 239 -15.03 -16.47 5.62
N TYR A 240 -15.89 -15.45 5.77
CA TYR A 240 -16.82 -15.05 4.73
C TYR A 240 -16.12 -14.69 3.40
N ILE A 241 -15.07 -13.88 3.45
CA ILE A 241 -14.27 -13.50 2.28
C ILE A 241 -13.54 -14.71 1.68
N GLN A 242 -12.96 -15.57 2.51
CA GLN A 242 -12.27 -16.79 2.05
C GLN A 242 -13.22 -17.69 1.28
N ILE A 243 -14.43 -17.94 1.82
CA ILE A 243 -15.43 -18.78 1.16
C ILE A 243 -15.78 -18.18 -0.21
N LEU A 244 -16.16 -16.90 -0.26
CA LEU A 244 -16.55 -16.26 -1.53
C LEU A 244 -15.39 -16.19 -2.53
N GLY A 245 -14.20 -15.84 -2.07
CA GLY A 245 -13.00 -15.73 -2.91
C GLY A 245 -12.60 -17.08 -3.48
N LEU A 246 -12.55 -18.13 -2.67
CA LEU A 246 -12.20 -19.48 -3.15
C LEU A 246 -13.27 -20.00 -4.11
N LYS A 247 -14.55 -19.84 -3.76
CA LYS A 247 -15.68 -20.23 -4.61
C LYS A 247 -15.58 -19.61 -6.01
N HIS A 248 -15.35 -18.30 -6.06
CA HIS A 248 -15.37 -17.56 -7.32
C HIS A 248 -14.08 -17.74 -8.13
N VAL A 249 -12.91 -17.79 -7.47
CA VAL A 249 -11.62 -17.98 -8.15
C VAL A 249 -11.45 -19.43 -8.60
N HIS A 250 -11.92 -20.43 -7.86
CA HIS A 250 -11.79 -21.84 -8.24
C HIS A 250 -12.95 -22.39 -9.07
N GLU A 251 -14.03 -21.63 -9.28
CA GLU A 251 -15.22 -22.06 -10.04
C GLU A 251 -15.86 -23.35 -9.48
N THR A 252 -16.19 -23.29 -8.18
CA THR A 252 -16.79 -24.38 -7.40
C THR A 252 -18.05 -23.89 -6.74
#